data_AF-A0A1B9YYI1-F1
#
_entry.id   AF-A0A1B9YYI1-F1
#
_cell.length_a   1.000
_cell.length_b   1.000
_cell.length_c   1.000
_cell.angle_alpha   90.00
_cell.angle_beta   90.00
_cell.angle_gamma   90.00
#
_symmetry.space_group_name_H-M   'P 1'
#
loop_
_entity.id
_entity.type
_entity.pdbx_description
1 polymer ?
#
loop_
_entity_poly.entity_id
_entity_poly.type
_entity_poly.pdbx_seq_one_letter_code
_entity_poly.pdbx_strand_id
1 'polypeptide(L)' 'MRERPSSDAENPAFPKGVQIATLVGDQTKAGDTIILRMNFPANFQMPPHTHPYSEVVTIISGAIETSQGEKFEKKAKY' A
#
# COMPACT_ATOMS: atom_id res chain seq x y z
N MET A 1 11.30 -1.99 24.95
CA MET A 1 11.67 -1.63 23.57
C MET A 1 10.99 -0.29 23.27
N ARG A 2 11.77 0.74 22.95
CA ARG A 2 11.31 2.15 22.85
C ARG A 2 10.10 2.31 21.91
N GLU A 3 9.16 3.13 22.35
CA GLU A 3 7.97 3.53 21.62
C GLU A 3 8.37 4.15 20.27
N ARG A 4 7.99 3.49 19.17
CA ARG A 4 8.02 4.11 17.85
C ARG A 4 6.76 4.96 17.73
N PRO A 5 6.86 6.25 17.34
CA PRO A 5 5.69 7.10 17.18
C PRO A 5 4.71 6.42 16.23
N SER A 6 3.43 6.45 16.61
CA SER A 6 2.40 5.69 15.92
C SER A 6 2.40 6.06 14.45
N SER A 7 2.32 5.04 13.61
CA SER A 7 2.29 5.18 12.17
C SER A 7 0.93 5.67 11.65
N ASP A 8 0.20 6.42 12.49
CA ASP A 8 -1.12 6.96 12.22
C ASP A 8 -1.07 8.37 11.59
N ALA A 9 0.13 8.87 11.27
CA ALA A 9 0.23 10.07 10.46
C ALA A 9 -0.41 9.82 9.09
N GLU A 10 -1.48 10.53 8.78
CA GLU A 10 -2.09 10.55 7.44
C GLU A 10 -1.00 10.92 6.42
N ASN A 11 -0.48 9.91 5.72
CA ASN A 11 0.40 10.15 4.59
C ASN A 11 -0.49 10.42 3.37
N PRO A 12 -0.48 11.65 2.80
CA PRO A 12 -1.36 12.02 1.68
C PRO A 12 -1.10 11.18 0.42
N ALA A 13 0.01 10.45 0.36
CA ALA A 13 0.27 9.47 -0.70
C ALA A 13 -0.69 8.27 -0.66
N PHE A 14 -1.38 8.03 0.46
CA PHE A 14 -2.28 6.90 0.63
C PHE A 14 -3.73 7.33 0.82
N PRO A 15 -4.69 6.58 0.26
CA PRO A 15 -6.10 6.87 0.48
C PRO A 15 -6.50 6.72 1.95
N LYS A 16 -7.52 7.48 2.35
CA LYS A 16 -8.04 7.47 3.73
C LYS A 16 -8.50 6.06 4.15
N GLY A 17 -8.29 5.74 5.42
CA GLY A 17 -8.73 4.49 6.04
C GLY A 17 -7.75 3.33 5.95
N VAL A 18 -6.66 3.47 5.18
CA VAL A 18 -5.57 2.49 5.17
C VAL A 18 -4.65 2.74 6.36
N GLN A 19 -4.40 1.71 7.16
CA GLN A 19 -3.37 1.77 8.20
C GLN A 19 -2.04 1.30 7.61
N ILE A 20 -0.97 2.01 7.91
CA ILE A 20 0.35 1.76 7.34
C ILE A 20 1.37 1.82 8.45
N ALA A 21 2.39 0.96 8.40
CA ALA A 21 3.58 1.07 9.21
C ALA A 21 4.82 0.83 8.36
N THR A 22 5.79 1.75 8.42
CA THR A 22 7.12 1.52 7.84
C THR A 22 7.88 0.51 8.69
N LEU A 23 8.25 -0.62 8.08
CA LEU A 23 9.08 -1.64 8.73
C LEU A 23 10.56 -1.43 8.44
N VAL A 24 10.89 -1.03 7.21
CA VAL A 24 12.26 -0.80 6.71
C VAL A 24 12.25 0.40 5.77
N GLY A 25 13.35 1.17 5.79
CA GLY A 25 13.61 2.26 4.85
C GLY A 25 12.96 3.60 5.22
N ASP A 26 13.10 4.57 4.32
CA ASP A 26 12.54 5.92 4.44
C ASP A 26 11.72 6.28 3.18
N GLN A 27 10.41 6.43 3.34
CA GLN A 27 9.47 6.76 2.26
C GLN A 27 9.71 8.13 1.61
N THR A 28 10.47 9.02 2.27
CA THR A 28 10.78 10.36 1.75
C THR A 28 12.03 10.39 0.86
N LYS A 29 12.79 9.28 0.81
CA LYS A 29 14.04 9.18 0.04
C LYS A 29 13.84 8.38 -1.25
N ALA A 30 14.10 9.02 -2.38
CA ALA A 30 14.04 8.35 -3.67
C ALA A 30 15.08 7.23 -3.77
N GLY A 31 14.66 6.06 -4.27
CA GLY A 31 15.53 4.91 -4.52
C GLY A 31 15.88 4.06 -3.30
N ASP A 32 15.38 4.40 -2.11
CA ASP A 32 15.57 3.56 -0.93
C ASP A 32 14.66 2.33 -0.96
N THR A 33 15.13 1.21 -0.39
CA THR A 33 14.31 0.00 -0.27
C THR A 33 13.38 0.15 0.91
N ILE A 34 12.08 0.14 0.64
CA ILE A 34 11.04 0.37 1.65
C ILE A 34 10.21 -0.89 1.81
N ILE A 35 9.99 -1.30 3.07
CA ILE A 35 9.03 -2.36 3.41
C ILE A 35 7.92 -1.75 4.25
N LEU A 36 6.69 -1.85 3.76
CA LEU A 36 5.49 -1.37 4.44
C LEU A 36 4.65 -2.54 4.91
N ARG A 37 4.09 -2.42 6.12
CA ARG A 37 2.95 -3.22 6.56
C ARG A 37 1.69 -2.41 6.36
N MET A 38 0.74 -2.96 5.60
CA MET A 38 -0.53 -2.28 5.31
C MET A 38 -1.69 -3.12 5.83
N ASN A 39 -2.74 -2.45 6.29
CA ASN A 39 -4.03 -3.05 6.63
C ASN A 39 -5.14 -2.22 5.98
N PHE A 40 -5.97 -2.90 5.20
CA PHE A 40 -7.00 -2.28 4.38
C PHE A 40 -8.39 -2.54 4.99
N PRO A 41 -9.31 -1.57 4.95
CA PRO A 41 -10.71 -1.82 5.26
C PRO A 41 -11.31 -2.91 4.34
N ALA A 42 -12.36 -3.59 4.81
CA ALA A 42 -13.08 -4.55 3.98
C ALA A 42 -13.63 -3.88 2.71
N ASN A 43 -13.50 -4.55 1.56
CA ASN A 43 -13.90 -4.05 0.24
C ASN A 43 -13.20 -2.74 -0.18
N PHE A 44 -12.06 -2.42 0.42
CA PHE A 44 -11.27 -1.26 0.02
C PHE A 44 -10.78 -1.40 -1.42
N GLN A 45 -10.82 -0.29 -2.15
CA GLN A 45 -10.38 -0.22 -3.52
C GLN A 45 -9.26 0.80 -3.65
N MET A 46 -8.06 0.30 -3.97
CA MET A 46 -6.92 1.17 -4.27
C MET A 46 -7.13 1.86 -5.61
N PRO A 47 -7.01 3.20 -5.71
CA PRO A 47 -7.04 3.89 -6.98
C PRO A 47 -5.91 3.40 -7.91
N PRO A 48 -6.13 3.38 -9.24
CA PRO A 48 -5.05 3.10 -10.19
C PRO A 48 -3.86 4.04 -9.98
N HIS A 49 -2.66 3.47 -9.91
CA HIS A 49 -1.40 4.19 -9.76
C HIS A 49 -0.25 3.40 -10.39
N THR A 50 0.92 4.01 -10.50
CA THR A 50 2.13 3.41 -11.08
C THR A 50 3.29 3.45 -10.10
N HIS A 51 4.22 2.53 -10.26
CA HIS A 51 5.48 2.51 -9.51
C HIS A 51 6.66 2.70 -10.48
N PRO A 52 7.65 3.56 -10.13
CA PRO A 52 8.89 3.66 -10.88
C PRO A 52 9.83 2.47 -10.65
N TYR A 53 9.54 1.64 -9.64
CA TYR A 53 10.31 0.46 -9.24
C TYR A 53 9.40 -0.75 -9.08
N SER A 54 9.98 -1.95 -8.97
CA SER A 54 9.20 -3.17 -8.76
C SER A 54 8.51 -3.18 -7.39
N GLU A 55 7.24 -3.55 -7.39
CA GLU A 55 6.47 -3.82 -6.17
C GLU A 55 6.39 -5.34 -5.93
N VAL A 56 6.59 -5.75 -4.68
CA VAL A 56 6.40 -7.14 -4.25
C VAL A 56 5.41 -7.14 -3.10
N VAL A 57 4.28 -7.83 -3.30
CA VAL A 57 3.20 -7.91 -2.31
C VAL A 57 3.17 -9.30 -1.70
N THR A 58 3.15 -9.36 -0.36
CA THR A 58 2.89 -10.60 0.39
C THR A 58 1.58 -10.46 1.13
N ILE A 59 0.63 -11.35 0.84
CA ILE A 59 -0.66 -11.40 1.55
C ILE A 59 -0.46 -12.17 2.85
N ILE A 60 -0.76 -11.51 3.97
CA ILE A 60 -0.63 -12.12 5.29
C ILE A 60 -1.99 -12.68 5.76
N SER A 61 -3.08 -12.02 5.40
CA SER A 61 -4.45 -12.48 5.66
C SER A 61 -5.44 -11.79 4.72
N GLY A 62 -6.55 -12.46 4.41
CA GLY A 62 -7.60 -11.94 3.53
C GLY A 62 -7.43 -12.36 2.08
N ALA A 63 -8.09 -11.63 1.18
CA ALA A 63 -8.00 -11.84 -0.26
C ALA A 63 -7.75 -10.49 -0.94
N ILE A 64 -7.01 -10.53 -2.05
CA ILE A 64 -6.82 -9.37 -2.93
C ILE A 64 -7.25 -9.75 -4.33
N GLU A 65 -7.77 -8.78 -5.06
CA GLU A 65 -7.92 -8.83 -6.51
C GLU A 65 -7.03 -7.73 -7.08
N THR A 66 -6.31 -8.03 -8.16
CA THR A 66 -5.42 -7.07 -8.81
C THR A 66 -5.81 -6.88 -10.26
N SER A 67 -5.77 -5.65 -10.73
CA SER A 67 -5.93 -5.31 -12.14
C SER A 67 -4.91 -4.25 -12.55
N GLN A 68 -4.68 -4.12 -13.85
CA GLN A 68 -3.75 -3.14 -14.42
C GLN A 68 -4.51 -2.25 -15.40
N GLY A 69 -4.16 -0.97 -15.45
CA GLY A 69 -4.76 0.02 -16.36
C GLY A 69 -4.85 1.41 -15.73
N GLU A 70 -5.22 2.40 -16.55
CA GLU A 70 -5.33 3.80 -16.12
C GLU A 70 -6.64 4.09 -15.37
N LYS A 71 -7.65 3.23 -15.54
CA LYS A 71 -8.97 3.37 -14.94
C LYS A 71 -9.37 2.08 -14.26
N PHE A 72 -10.15 2.20 -13.19
CA PHE A 72 -10.78 1.03 -12.61
C PHE A 72 -11.87 0.53 -13.54
N GLU A 73 -11.63 -0.64 -14.14
CA GLU A 73 -12.63 -1.35 -14.92
C GLU A 73 -13.05 -2.61 -14.18
N LYS A 74 -14.34 -2.70 -13.84
CA LYS A 74 -14.93 -3.87 -13.17
C LYS A 74 -15.18 -5.02 -14.15
N LYS A 75 -14.21 -5.29 -15.04
CA LYS A 75 -14.22 -6.46 -15.92
C LYS A 75 -13.17 -7.43 -15.41
N ALA A 76 -13.61 -8.38 -14.58
CA ALA A 76 -12.86 -9.59 -14.33
C ALA A 76 -12.57 -10.25 -15.68
N LYS A 77 -11.28 -10.28 -16.06
CA LYS A 77 -10.81 -11.16 -17.12
C LYS A 77 -9.75 -12.06 -16.52
N TYR A 78 -10.25 -13.24 -16.15
CA TYR A 78 -9.58 -14.48 -15.72
C TYR A 78 -9.06 -14.51 -14.29
#